data_AF-A0A8T7F8I9-F1
#
_entry.id   AF-A0A8T7F8I9-F1
#
_cell.length_a   1.000
_cell.length_b   1.000
_cell.length_c   1.000
_cell.angle_alpha   90.00
_cell.angle_beta   90.00
_cell.angle_gamma   90.00
#
_symmetry.space_group_name_H-M   'P 1'
#
loop_
_entity.id
_entity.type
_entity.pdbx_description
1 polymer ?
#
loop_
_entity_poly.entity_id
_entity_poly.type
_entity_poly.pdbx_seq_one_letter_code
_entity_poly.pdbx_strand_id
1 'polypeptide(L)'
;MSQTLHMQVAINHAPEAIFRVLTDPAILPSWFAEHADVSIPDKRYDFWGRFTPDGPNREQGHHPLLEITTNRLLKYRWRLKSEDTEVKIVLEMRGEQTIVVVQHTILAESPSYSIHGYEDFWFLSLENLRRFLDGKPVARCDFTGPKTGNIQHSLDIDGTPEAVFDTLLRPDQLNRWIASNAVVEPYVGGRYDYGWNGVGPAKILELIPNEKLAMLSPSHSGTTDGSGDTIITWTLEESGGKTRLTIIHSGFAPNADTEGLQWGWLNFTNWVRSIVEYGDEWQPPVTKLRDGLESYYAAAISAAQATILMIEETSNQPDVQKEPRSAEN
;
A
#
# COMPACT_ATOMS: atom_id res chain seq x y z
N MET A 1 -13.98 -19.85 3.72
CA MET A 1 -12.63 -19.80 4.30
C MET A 1 -12.36 -18.37 4.73
N SER A 2 -11.63 -18.15 5.83
CA SER A 2 -11.16 -16.81 6.21
C SER A 2 -10.29 -16.23 5.08
N GLN A 3 -10.51 -14.97 4.72
CA GLN A 3 -9.66 -14.27 3.75
C GLN A 3 -8.52 -13.59 4.50
N THR A 4 -7.29 -13.76 3.99
CA THR A 4 -6.09 -13.12 4.54
C THR A 4 -5.32 -12.40 3.44
N LEU A 5 -5.11 -11.09 3.63
CA LEU A 5 -4.13 -10.32 2.90
C LEU A 5 -2.76 -10.57 3.54
N HIS A 6 -1.77 -10.94 2.74
CA HIS A 6 -0.41 -11.19 3.18
C HIS A 6 0.53 -10.30 2.37
N MET A 7 1.25 -9.41 3.04
CA MET A 7 2.19 -8.50 2.40
C MET A 7 3.51 -8.45 3.16
N GLN A 8 4.60 -8.09 2.50
CA GLN A 8 5.87 -7.84 3.15
C GLN A 8 6.66 -6.70 2.50
N VAL A 9 7.58 -6.11 3.25
CA VAL A 9 8.57 -5.15 2.75
C VAL A 9 9.91 -5.38 3.44
N ALA A 10 11.01 -5.21 2.71
CA ALA A 10 12.36 -5.20 3.28
C ALA A 10 12.74 -3.77 3.72
N ILE A 11 13.25 -3.63 4.93
CA ILE A 11 13.63 -2.34 5.52
C ILE A 11 15.07 -2.43 6.06
N ASN A 12 15.91 -1.45 5.73
CA ASN A 12 17.31 -1.34 6.15
C ASN A 12 17.46 -0.79 7.58
N HIS A 13 16.65 -1.30 8.52
CA HIS A 13 16.68 -0.94 9.93
C HIS A 13 16.55 -2.18 10.79
N ALA A 14 17.14 -2.14 11.99
CA ALA A 14 17.05 -3.24 12.94
C ALA A 14 15.60 -3.41 13.46
N PRO A 15 15.18 -4.64 13.83
CA PRO A 15 13.84 -4.90 14.36
C PRO A 15 13.48 -4.01 15.55
N GLU A 16 14.45 -3.66 16.40
CA GLU A 16 14.31 -2.72 17.52
C GLU A 16 13.76 -1.35 17.08
N ALA A 17 14.34 -0.79 16.01
CA ALA A 17 13.99 0.53 15.52
C ALA A 17 12.58 0.51 14.91
N ILE A 18 12.28 -0.52 14.10
CA ILE A 18 10.97 -0.69 13.49
C ILE A 18 9.90 -0.90 14.57
N PHE A 19 10.16 -1.79 15.52
CA PHE A 19 9.22 -2.09 16.60
C PHE A 19 8.90 -0.87 17.47
N ARG A 20 9.90 -0.03 17.75
CA ARG A 20 9.68 1.26 18.43
C ARG A 20 8.73 2.16 17.65
N VAL A 21 8.94 2.31 16.33
CA VAL A 21 8.08 3.16 15.48
C VAL A 21 6.65 2.62 15.36
N LEU A 22 6.48 1.29 15.45
CA LEU A 22 5.17 0.65 15.51
C LEU A 22 4.47 0.87 16.86
N THR A 23 5.19 0.92 17.98
CA THR A 23 4.57 0.84 19.33
C THR A 23 4.61 2.13 20.14
N ASP A 24 5.38 3.13 19.74
CA ASP A 24 5.45 4.42 20.43
C ASP A 24 4.28 5.33 19.99
N PRO A 25 3.35 5.68 20.90
CA PRO A 25 2.18 6.48 20.55
C PRO A 25 2.51 7.92 20.16
N ALA A 26 3.69 8.43 20.54
CA ALA A 26 4.14 9.76 20.09
C ALA A 26 4.66 9.73 18.64
N ILE A 27 5.05 8.54 18.15
CA ILE A 27 5.66 8.37 16.82
C ILE A 27 4.64 7.88 15.79
N LEU A 28 3.77 6.94 16.16
CA LEU A 28 2.81 6.31 15.24
C LEU A 28 1.98 7.31 14.38
N PRO A 29 1.51 8.46 14.91
CA PRO A 29 0.80 9.48 14.13
C PRO A 29 1.63 10.19 13.05
N SER A 30 2.95 10.03 13.06
CA SER A 30 3.84 10.69 12.10
C SER A 30 3.88 9.98 10.75
N TRP A 31 3.46 8.71 10.67
CA TRP A 31 3.58 7.90 9.46
C TRP A 31 2.35 7.02 9.16
N PHE A 32 1.60 6.58 10.18
CA PHE A 32 0.51 5.60 10.02
C PHE A 32 -0.89 6.24 10.07
N ALA A 33 -1.23 6.86 11.20
CA ALA A 33 -2.56 7.42 11.47
C ALA A 33 -2.51 8.93 11.75
N GLU A 34 -3.65 9.57 12.06
CA GLU A 34 -3.68 10.97 12.51
C GLU A 34 -3.49 11.08 14.03
N HIS A 35 -4.02 10.10 14.76
CA HIS A 35 -3.93 10.01 16.21
C HIS A 35 -3.65 8.57 16.65
N ALA A 36 -3.01 8.41 17.79
CA ALA A 36 -2.72 7.11 18.39
C ALA A 36 -2.70 7.19 19.93
N ASP A 37 -3.09 6.10 20.58
CA ASP A 37 -3.00 5.86 22.03
C ASP A 37 -2.67 4.39 22.26
N VAL A 38 -1.37 4.11 22.40
CA VAL A 38 -0.83 2.76 22.54
C VAL A 38 -0.39 2.55 23.99
N SER A 39 -0.89 1.47 24.60
CA SER A 39 -0.50 1.03 25.95
C SER A 39 -0.41 -0.50 25.98
N ILE A 40 0.81 -1.00 26.04
CA ILE A 40 1.08 -2.44 26.16
C ILE A 40 0.50 -3.01 27.47
N PRO A 41 0.68 -2.39 28.65
CA PRO A 41 0.11 -2.90 29.90
C PRO A 41 -1.42 -3.00 29.87
N ASP A 42 -2.09 -2.05 29.21
CA ASP A 42 -3.55 -2.01 29.11
C ASP A 42 -4.09 -2.79 27.91
N LYS A 43 -3.21 -3.48 27.15
CA LYS A 43 -3.56 -4.16 25.89
C LYS A 43 -4.32 -3.27 24.90
N ARG A 44 -3.87 -2.02 24.75
CA ARG A 44 -4.47 -1.00 23.90
C ARG A 44 -3.53 -0.64 22.76
N TYR A 45 -4.04 -0.65 21.53
CA TYR A 45 -3.28 -0.25 20.33
C TYR A 45 -4.14 0.70 19.48
N ASP A 46 -4.65 1.76 20.10
CA ASP A 46 -5.67 2.58 19.48
C ASP A 46 -5.07 3.55 18.48
N PHE A 47 -5.75 3.72 17.34
CA PHE A 47 -5.41 4.70 16.32
C PHE A 47 -6.66 5.09 15.52
N TRP A 48 -6.72 6.36 15.13
CA TRP A 48 -7.89 6.92 14.46
C TRP A 48 -7.56 8.18 13.66
N GLY A 49 -8.61 8.74 13.05
CA GLY A 49 -8.59 10.01 12.35
C GLY A 49 -8.55 9.83 10.84
N ARG A 50 -8.33 10.93 10.13
CA ARG A 50 -8.59 11.02 8.69
C ARG A 50 -7.76 10.06 7.84
N PHE A 51 -6.61 9.61 8.34
CA PHE A 51 -5.73 8.68 7.62
C PHE A 51 -6.00 7.21 7.93
N THR A 52 -7.07 6.91 8.68
CA THR A 52 -7.43 5.55 9.10
C THR A 52 -8.70 5.08 8.38
N PRO A 53 -8.65 3.97 7.61
CA PRO A 53 -9.85 3.38 7.03
C PRO A 53 -10.90 3.04 8.08
N ASP A 54 -12.15 3.42 7.83
CA ASP A 54 -13.34 3.13 8.66
C ASP A 54 -13.25 3.55 10.15
N GLY A 55 -12.21 4.31 10.55
CA GLY A 55 -11.96 4.75 11.92
C GLY A 55 -11.67 6.24 12.05
N PRO A 56 -12.56 7.15 11.58
CA PRO A 56 -12.30 8.58 11.59
C PRO A 56 -12.33 9.23 12.98
N ASN A 57 -12.90 8.58 14.00
CA ASN A 57 -13.02 9.11 15.36
C ASN A 57 -12.51 8.13 16.42
N ARG A 58 -12.37 8.63 17.64
CA ARG A 58 -11.78 7.88 18.76
C ARG A 58 -12.63 6.67 19.15
N GLU A 59 -13.95 6.80 19.09
CA GLU A 59 -14.88 5.72 19.43
C GLU A 59 -14.72 4.50 18.52
N GLN A 60 -14.38 4.73 17.25
CA GLN A 60 -14.07 3.69 16.25
C GLN A 60 -12.58 3.30 16.22
N GLY A 61 -11.73 4.02 16.94
CA GLY A 61 -10.28 3.85 16.99
C GLY A 61 -9.77 2.84 18.01
N HIS A 62 -10.66 2.08 18.65
CA HIS A 62 -10.31 1.13 19.69
C HIS A 62 -9.92 -0.23 19.11
N HIS A 63 -8.63 -0.58 19.22
CA HIS A 63 -8.06 -1.79 18.62
C HIS A 63 -7.34 -2.61 19.69
N PRO A 64 -8.01 -3.62 20.29
CA PRO A 64 -7.42 -4.45 21.34
C PRO A 64 -6.12 -5.13 20.90
N LEU A 65 -5.06 -4.97 21.69
CA LEU A 65 -3.79 -5.67 21.52
C LEU A 65 -3.97 -7.13 21.96
N LEU A 66 -3.74 -8.07 21.04
CA LEU A 66 -3.96 -9.50 21.23
C LEU A 66 -2.68 -10.23 21.65
N GLU A 67 -1.58 -9.95 20.95
CA GLU A 67 -0.29 -10.60 21.17
C GLU A 67 0.83 -9.60 20.88
N ILE A 68 1.90 -9.66 21.68
CA ILE A 68 3.07 -8.82 21.49
C ILE A 68 4.33 -9.55 21.95
N THR A 69 5.36 -9.53 21.12
CA THR A 69 6.72 -9.94 21.48
C THR A 69 7.66 -8.83 21.08
N THR A 70 8.35 -8.24 22.05
CA THR A 70 9.27 -7.12 21.82
C THR A 70 10.22 -7.39 20.67
N ASN A 71 10.33 -6.44 19.74
CA ASN A 71 11.16 -6.48 18.53
C ASN A 71 10.83 -7.58 17.53
N ARG A 72 9.68 -8.27 17.66
CA ARG A 72 9.37 -9.43 16.82
C ARG A 72 7.93 -9.49 16.31
N LEU A 73 6.95 -9.26 17.17
CA LEU A 73 5.55 -9.53 16.84
C LEU A 73 4.63 -8.50 17.47
N LEU A 74 3.67 -8.02 16.69
CA LEU A 74 2.57 -7.18 17.13
C LEU A 74 1.28 -7.73 16.49
N LYS A 75 0.31 -8.12 17.30
CA LYS A 75 -1.00 -8.59 16.83
C LYS A 75 -2.12 -7.83 17.53
N TYR A 76 -3.04 -7.26 16.78
CA TYR A 76 -4.18 -6.52 17.31
C TYR A 76 -5.44 -6.79 16.50
N ARG A 77 -6.59 -6.54 17.12
CA ARG A 77 -7.90 -6.60 16.46
C ARG A 77 -8.19 -5.23 15.86
N TRP A 78 -8.65 -5.19 14.62
CA TRP A 78 -9.08 -3.96 13.95
C TRP A 78 -10.48 -4.19 13.41
N ARG A 79 -11.43 -3.32 13.79
CA ARG A 79 -12.76 -3.37 13.20
C ARG A 79 -12.80 -2.52 11.93
N LEU A 80 -13.20 -3.11 10.82
CA LEU A 80 -13.38 -2.43 9.54
C LEU A 80 -14.81 -2.62 9.07
N LYS A 81 -15.53 -1.51 8.90
CA LYS A 81 -16.98 -1.51 8.66
C LYS A 81 -17.70 -2.33 9.75
N SER A 82 -18.46 -3.34 9.35
CA SER A 82 -19.16 -4.26 10.25
C SER A 82 -18.31 -5.45 10.70
N GLU A 83 -17.14 -5.66 10.11
CA GLU A 83 -16.35 -6.90 10.25
C GLU A 83 -15.24 -6.77 11.29
N ASP A 84 -15.04 -7.85 12.04
CA ASP A 84 -13.88 -7.99 12.92
C ASP A 84 -12.72 -8.61 12.15
N THR A 85 -11.59 -7.90 12.12
CA THR A 85 -10.35 -8.38 11.52
C THR A 85 -9.23 -8.43 12.55
N GLU A 86 -8.20 -9.20 12.24
CA GLU A 86 -6.94 -9.20 12.99
C GLU A 86 -5.80 -8.78 12.07
N VAL A 87 -4.94 -7.92 12.59
CA VAL A 87 -3.65 -7.60 11.97
C VAL A 87 -2.55 -8.24 12.79
N LYS A 88 -1.65 -8.94 12.11
CA LYS A 88 -0.41 -9.49 12.66
C LYS A 88 0.77 -8.93 11.87
N ILE A 89 1.66 -8.24 12.57
CA ILE A 89 2.92 -7.72 12.06
C ILE A 89 4.05 -8.55 12.66
N VAL A 90 4.90 -9.12 11.81
CA VAL A 90 6.08 -9.90 12.21
C VAL A 90 7.33 -9.24 11.64
N LEU A 91 8.37 -9.14 12.46
CA LEU A 91 9.68 -8.63 12.10
C LEU A 91 10.66 -9.81 12.06
N GLU A 92 11.20 -10.10 10.88
CA GLU A 92 12.13 -11.20 10.66
C GLU A 92 13.41 -10.67 10.00
N MET A 93 14.57 -10.88 10.63
CA MET A 93 15.84 -10.48 10.01
C MET A 93 16.22 -11.43 8.86
N ARG A 94 16.64 -10.86 7.74
CA ARG A 94 17.22 -11.55 6.58
C ARG A 94 18.48 -10.81 6.14
N GLY A 95 19.63 -11.40 6.46
CA GLY A 95 20.91 -10.72 6.26
C GLY A 95 20.99 -9.46 7.12
N GLU A 96 21.16 -8.31 6.48
CA GLU A 96 21.24 -7.00 7.13
C GLU A 96 19.90 -6.23 7.14
N GLN A 97 18.86 -6.79 6.52
CA GLN A 97 17.54 -6.16 6.42
C GLN A 97 16.54 -6.83 7.36
N THR A 98 15.56 -6.06 7.81
CA THR A 98 14.37 -6.60 8.47
C THR A 98 13.25 -6.73 7.45
N ILE A 99 12.71 -7.93 7.30
CA ILE A 99 11.47 -8.16 6.56
C ILE A 99 10.31 -7.92 7.52
N VAL A 100 9.52 -6.90 7.21
CA VAL A 100 8.25 -6.62 7.90
C VAL A 100 7.16 -7.35 7.15
N VAL A 101 6.53 -8.33 7.79
CA VAL A 101 5.42 -9.09 7.22
C VAL A 101 4.13 -8.67 7.89
N VAL A 102 3.11 -8.34 7.10
CA VAL A 102 1.76 -8.01 7.55
C VAL A 102 0.80 -9.07 7.06
N GLN A 103 0.06 -9.66 8.00
CA GLN A 103 -1.13 -10.46 7.73
C GLN A 103 -2.34 -9.71 8.25
N HIS A 104 -3.34 -9.52 7.41
CA HIS A 104 -4.61 -8.91 7.78
C HIS A 104 -5.73 -9.88 7.40
N THR A 105 -6.46 -10.37 8.41
CA THR A 105 -7.36 -11.52 8.29
C THR A 105 -8.77 -11.15 8.75
N ILE A 106 -9.78 -11.49 7.95
CA ILE A 106 -11.19 -11.39 8.39
C ILE A 106 -11.54 -12.64 9.18
N LEU A 107 -12.09 -12.46 10.38
CA LEU A 107 -12.38 -13.56 11.31
C LEU A 107 -13.66 -14.34 10.96
N ALA A 108 -14.61 -13.70 10.27
CA ALA A 108 -15.85 -14.33 9.81
C ALA A 108 -15.96 -14.24 8.28
N GLU A 109 -16.67 -15.19 7.67
CA GLU A 109 -16.98 -15.06 6.25
C GLU A 109 -17.91 -13.86 6.03
N SER A 110 -17.48 -12.93 5.18
CA SER A 110 -18.30 -11.81 4.75
C SER A 110 -18.49 -11.87 3.24
N PRO A 111 -19.73 -12.04 2.73
CA PRO A 111 -20.00 -12.15 1.30
C PRO A 111 -19.89 -10.82 0.56
N SER A 112 -19.94 -9.68 1.26
CA SER A 112 -19.91 -8.33 0.69
C SER A 112 -18.58 -7.61 0.89
N TYR A 113 -17.62 -8.24 1.57
CA TYR A 113 -16.39 -7.60 2.00
C TYR A 113 -15.19 -8.50 1.72
N SER A 114 -14.18 -7.91 1.08
CA SER A 114 -12.90 -8.58 0.84
C SER A 114 -11.79 -7.79 1.48
N ILE A 115 -10.92 -8.51 2.20
CA ILE A 115 -9.77 -7.91 2.88
C ILE A 115 -8.77 -7.30 1.90
N HIS A 116 -8.80 -7.76 0.65
CA HIS A 116 -7.96 -7.26 -0.43
C HIS A 116 -8.35 -5.84 -0.87
N GLY A 117 -9.52 -5.33 -0.46
CA GLY A 117 -9.85 -3.90 -0.66
C GLY A 117 -8.96 -2.93 0.13
N TYR A 118 -8.14 -3.43 1.07
CA TYR A 118 -7.21 -2.63 1.88
C TYR A 118 -5.75 -2.82 1.47
N GLU A 119 -5.52 -3.47 0.34
CA GLU A 119 -4.19 -3.72 -0.18
C GLU A 119 -3.45 -2.40 -0.48
N ASP A 120 -4.13 -1.44 -1.13
CA ASP A 120 -3.57 -0.11 -1.37
C ASP A 120 -3.20 0.62 -0.07
N PHE A 121 -4.01 0.50 0.98
CA PHE A 121 -3.71 1.07 2.29
C PHE A 121 -2.41 0.48 2.86
N TRP A 122 -2.22 -0.83 2.74
CA TRP A 122 -1.03 -1.50 3.25
C TRP A 122 0.21 -1.26 2.39
N PHE A 123 0.09 -1.19 1.05
CA PHE A 123 1.19 -0.74 0.19
C PHE A 123 1.67 0.65 0.62
N LEU A 124 0.76 1.60 0.82
CA LEU A 124 1.09 2.96 1.23
C LEU A 124 1.72 2.99 2.63
N SER A 125 1.13 2.26 3.58
CA SER A 125 1.57 2.25 4.98
C SER A 125 2.95 1.61 5.16
N LEU A 126 3.22 0.52 4.45
CA LEU A 126 4.54 -0.13 4.46
C LEU A 126 5.61 0.76 3.81
N GLU A 127 5.27 1.46 2.74
CA GLU A 127 6.16 2.47 2.15
C GLU A 127 6.41 3.62 3.12
N ASN A 128 5.36 4.12 3.79
CA ASN A 128 5.49 5.19 4.78
C ASN A 128 6.36 4.78 5.96
N LEU A 129 6.25 3.54 6.45
CA LEU A 129 7.10 3.03 7.52
C LEU A 129 8.57 3.09 7.14
N ARG A 130 8.93 2.57 5.95
CA ARG A 130 10.31 2.65 5.43
C ARG A 130 10.76 4.10 5.32
N ARG A 131 9.99 4.94 4.62
CA ARG A 131 10.35 6.34 4.37
C ARG A 131 10.51 7.12 5.66
N PHE A 132 9.64 6.91 6.64
CA PHE A 132 9.74 7.54 7.96
C PHE A 132 11.03 7.14 8.69
N LEU A 133 11.38 5.85 8.69
CA LEU A 133 12.62 5.37 9.30
C LEU A 133 13.88 5.95 8.62
N ASP A 134 13.81 6.22 7.32
CA ASP A 134 14.88 6.85 6.54
C ASP A 134 14.87 8.39 6.61
N GLY A 135 13.98 8.99 7.43
CA GLY A 135 13.87 10.44 7.57
C GLY A 135 13.30 11.14 6.33
N LYS A 136 12.60 10.41 5.45
CA LYS A 136 11.99 10.92 4.22
C LYS A 136 10.49 11.22 4.41
N PRO A 137 9.92 12.13 3.60
CA PRO A 137 8.49 12.46 3.69
C PRO A 137 7.58 11.26 3.40
N VAL A 138 6.47 11.13 4.14
CA VAL A 138 5.42 10.12 3.95
C VAL A 138 4.28 10.64 3.07
N ALA A 139 3.43 9.76 2.54
CA ALA A 139 2.22 10.11 1.80
C ALA A 139 1.01 9.40 2.44
N ARG A 140 -0.05 10.12 2.79
CA ARG A 140 -1.22 9.54 3.48
C ARG A 140 -2.50 9.84 2.72
N CYS A 141 -3.37 8.83 2.63
CA CYS A 141 -4.70 8.97 2.05
C CYS A 141 -5.66 9.51 3.10
N ASP A 142 -6.40 10.57 2.76
CA ASP A 142 -7.52 11.05 3.57
C ASP A 142 -8.77 10.18 3.29
N PHE A 143 -9.16 9.34 4.24
CA PHE A 143 -10.34 8.48 4.21
C PHE A 143 -11.62 9.21 4.62
N THR A 144 -11.58 10.53 4.85
CA THR A 144 -12.79 11.30 5.13
C THR A 144 -13.44 11.78 3.83
N GLY A 145 -14.77 11.72 3.82
CA GLY A 145 -15.58 12.23 2.72
C GLY A 145 -15.58 11.37 1.45
N PRO A 146 -16.57 11.60 0.57
CA PRO A 146 -16.71 10.85 -0.67
C PRO A 146 -15.53 11.10 -1.61
N LYS A 147 -15.13 10.06 -2.36
CA LYS A 147 -14.07 10.12 -3.36
C LYS A 147 -14.68 10.06 -4.76
N THR A 148 -15.16 11.19 -5.24
CA THR A 148 -15.88 11.26 -6.52
C THR A 148 -15.26 12.21 -7.53
N GLY A 149 -15.46 11.90 -8.82
CA GLY A 149 -15.03 12.76 -9.92
C GLY A 149 -13.55 12.69 -10.22
N ASN A 150 -12.99 13.79 -10.73
CA ASN A 150 -11.59 13.82 -11.17
C ASN A 150 -10.61 13.70 -9.99
N ILE A 151 -9.48 13.07 -10.25
CA ILE A 151 -8.47 12.71 -9.25
C ILE A 151 -7.27 13.64 -9.43
N GLN A 152 -6.69 14.10 -8.33
CA GLN A 152 -5.44 14.85 -8.34
C GLN A 152 -4.57 14.51 -7.12
N HIS A 153 -3.31 14.17 -7.37
CA HIS A 153 -2.28 14.02 -6.33
C HIS A 153 -1.02 14.80 -6.73
N SER A 154 -0.33 15.34 -5.72
CA SER A 154 0.93 16.06 -5.92
C SER A 154 1.88 15.76 -4.77
N LEU A 155 3.16 15.53 -5.08
CA LEU A 155 4.22 15.38 -4.09
C LEU A 155 5.54 15.93 -4.62
N ASP A 156 6.43 16.28 -3.69
CA ASP A 156 7.80 16.67 -4.02
C ASP A 156 8.71 15.42 -3.97
N ILE A 157 9.59 15.31 -4.95
CA ILE A 157 10.57 14.24 -5.14
C ILE A 157 11.97 14.84 -5.06
N ASP A 158 12.84 14.28 -4.22
CA ASP A 158 14.25 14.65 -4.18
C ASP A 158 15.01 14.03 -5.36
N GLY A 159 14.87 14.66 -6.53
CA GLY A 159 15.45 14.22 -7.79
C GLY A 159 15.11 15.17 -8.95
N THR A 160 15.84 15.02 -10.07
CA THR A 160 15.67 15.88 -11.24
C THR A 160 14.39 15.54 -12.02
N PRO A 161 13.83 16.50 -12.77
CA PRO A 161 12.68 16.22 -13.63
C PRO A 161 12.96 15.14 -14.66
N GLU A 162 14.20 15.05 -15.15
CA GLU A 162 14.67 13.97 -16.03
C GLU A 162 14.54 12.59 -15.39
N ALA A 163 15.01 12.40 -14.15
CA ALA A 163 14.93 11.12 -13.46
C ALA A 163 13.46 10.69 -13.20
N VAL A 164 12.60 11.65 -12.86
CA VAL A 164 11.16 11.42 -12.67
C VAL A 164 10.51 11.05 -14.01
N PHE A 165 10.82 11.79 -15.08
CA PHE A 165 10.24 11.57 -16.41
C PHE A 165 10.66 10.22 -17.00
N ASP A 166 11.92 9.83 -16.82
CA ASP A 166 12.42 8.51 -17.19
C ASP A 166 11.64 7.39 -16.48
N THR A 167 11.33 7.57 -15.18
CA THR A 167 10.56 6.60 -14.39
C THR A 167 9.13 6.41 -14.91
N LEU A 168 8.57 7.45 -15.54
CA LEU A 168 7.23 7.44 -16.14
C LEU A 168 7.21 6.94 -17.59
N LEU A 169 8.34 6.83 -18.27
CA LEU A 169 8.37 6.56 -19.72
C LEU A 169 9.11 5.28 -20.09
N ARG A 170 10.14 4.92 -19.33
CA ARG A 170 10.98 3.77 -19.66
C ARG A 170 10.33 2.45 -19.24
N PRO A 171 10.17 1.46 -20.15
CA PRO A 171 9.57 0.18 -19.81
C PRO A 171 10.22 -0.56 -18.64
N ASP A 172 11.55 -0.50 -18.51
CA ASP A 172 12.27 -1.12 -17.40
C ASP A 172 11.92 -0.49 -16.05
N GLN A 173 11.67 0.82 -16.00
CA GLN A 173 11.23 1.50 -14.78
C GLN A 173 9.76 1.23 -14.50
N LEU A 174 8.89 1.28 -15.51
CA LEU A 174 7.46 1.00 -15.36
C LEU A 174 7.19 -0.39 -14.78
N ASN A 175 7.97 -1.39 -15.20
CA ASN A 175 7.88 -2.77 -14.68
C ASN A 175 8.25 -2.89 -13.20
N ARG A 176 8.88 -1.87 -12.61
CA ARG A 176 9.21 -1.84 -11.17
C ARG A 176 8.04 -1.39 -10.30
N TRP A 177 7.11 -0.58 -10.81
CA TRP A 177 6.07 0.05 -9.97
C TRP A 177 4.63 -0.06 -10.47
N ILE A 178 4.36 -0.24 -11.76
CA ILE A 178 2.96 -0.29 -12.25
C ILE A 178 2.71 -1.36 -13.31
N ALA A 179 3.66 -1.59 -14.20
CA ALA A 179 3.45 -2.44 -15.36
C ALA A 179 3.77 -3.90 -15.08
N SER A 180 2.93 -4.80 -15.56
CA SER A 180 3.22 -6.24 -15.59
C SER A 180 4.15 -6.59 -16.76
N ASN A 181 4.05 -5.85 -17.88
CA ASN A 181 4.92 -5.99 -19.04
C ASN A 181 4.82 -4.73 -19.93
N ALA A 182 5.58 -3.70 -19.59
CA ALA A 182 5.49 -2.39 -20.23
C ALA A 182 5.91 -2.39 -21.71
N VAL A 183 5.13 -1.70 -22.55
CA VAL A 183 5.49 -1.33 -23.92
C VAL A 183 5.17 0.15 -24.14
N VAL A 184 6.18 0.95 -24.46
CA VAL A 184 6.03 2.40 -24.66
C VAL A 184 6.66 2.81 -25.99
N GLU A 185 5.89 3.54 -26.78
CA GLU A 185 6.32 4.23 -27.99
C GLU A 185 6.35 5.74 -27.69
N PRO A 186 7.51 6.33 -27.36
CA PRO A 186 7.59 7.66 -26.73
C PRO A 186 7.47 8.79 -27.75
N TYR A 187 6.33 8.90 -28.43
CA TYR A 187 5.96 9.99 -29.31
C TYR A 187 4.46 10.27 -29.24
N VAL A 188 4.03 11.47 -29.60
CA VAL A 188 2.60 11.83 -29.62
C VAL A 188 1.85 10.91 -30.60
N GLY A 189 0.80 10.27 -30.09
CA GLY A 189 0.02 9.25 -30.79
C GLY A 189 0.53 7.83 -30.61
N GLY A 190 1.70 7.65 -29.98
CA GLY A 190 2.30 6.36 -29.68
C GLY A 190 1.56 5.58 -28.61
N ARG A 191 1.79 4.27 -28.61
CA ARG A 191 1.25 3.31 -27.64
C ARG A 191 1.91 3.45 -26.27
N TYR A 192 1.11 3.38 -25.21
CA TYR A 192 1.57 3.26 -23.83
C TYR A 192 0.80 2.13 -23.13
N ASP A 193 1.46 1.01 -22.86
CA ASP A 193 0.82 -0.22 -22.39
C ASP A 193 1.50 -0.72 -21.11
N TYR A 194 0.70 -0.98 -20.08
CA TYR A 194 1.16 -1.56 -18.81
C TYR A 194 1.29 -3.09 -18.88
N GLY A 195 0.76 -3.73 -19.92
CA GLY A 195 0.67 -5.19 -20.01
C GLY A 195 -0.44 -5.78 -19.11
N TRP A 196 -1.42 -4.96 -18.74
CA TRP A 196 -2.55 -5.39 -17.92
C TRP A 196 -3.62 -6.08 -18.78
N ASN A 197 -4.13 -7.21 -18.31
CA ASN A 197 -5.16 -7.94 -19.05
C ASN A 197 -6.46 -7.12 -19.10
N GLY A 198 -6.93 -6.83 -20.32
CA GLY A 198 -8.19 -6.11 -20.51
C GLY A 198 -8.13 -4.61 -20.21
N VAL A 199 -6.95 -4.05 -19.94
CA VAL A 199 -6.73 -2.62 -19.70
C VAL A 199 -5.63 -2.09 -20.63
N GLY A 200 -5.83 -0.90 -21.17
CA GLY A 200 -5.00 -0.28 -22.19
C GLY A 200 -5.17 -0.87 -23.61
N PRO A 201 -4.22 -0.58 -24.51
CA PRO A 201 -3.16 0.40 -24.32
C PRO A 201 -3.74 1.82 -24.24
N ALA A 202 -3.08 2.67 -23.45
CA ALA A 202 -3.28 4.11 -23.52
C ALA A 202 -2.61 4.69 -24.76
N LYS A 203 -3.05 5.88 -25.18
CA LYS A 203 -2.46 6.63 -26.30
C LYS A 203 -1.85 7.93 -25.79
N ILE A 204 -0.58 8.18 -26.10
CA ILE A 204 0.09 9.44 -25.74
C ILE A 204 -0.56 10.60 -26.51
N LEU A 205 -1.05 11.61 -25.79
CA LEU A 205 -1.65 12.82 -26.32
C LEU A 205 -0.67 13.98 -26.34
N GLU A 206 0.12 14.14 -25.29
CA GLU A 206 1.18 15.14 -25.17
C GLU A 206 2.42 14.52 -24.55
N LEU A 207 3.59 14.89 -25.06
CA LEU A 207 4.88 14.45 -24.54
C LEU A 207 5.86 15.61 -24.65
N ILE A 208 6.11 16.29 -23.53
CA ILE A 208 7.10 17.36 -23.41
C ILE A 208 8.18 16.82 -22.46
N PRO A 209 9.40 16.53 -22.96
CA PRO A 209 10.46 15.95 -22.16
C PRO A 209 10.65 16.69 -20.84
N ASN A 210 10.69 15.94 -19.74
CA ASN A 210 10.96 16.44 -18.39
C ASN A 210 9.92 17.42 -17.82
N GLU A 211 8.80 17.65 -18.51
CA GLU A 211 7.78 18.62 -18.10
C GLU A 211 6.37 18.01 -18.06
N LYS A 212 5.98 17.23 -19.07
CA LYS A 212 4.59 16.78 -19.20
C LYS A 212 4.43 15.48 -19.99
N LEU A 213 3.58 14.59 -19.48
CA LEU A 213 3.08 13.40 -20.18
C LEU A 213 1.56 13.34 -20.02
N ALA A 214 0.81 13.43 -21.12
CA ALA A 214 -0.64 13.25 -21.12
C ALA A 214 -1.03 12.04 -21.97
N MET A 215 -1.93 11.21 -21.46
CA MET A 215 -2.32 9.95 -22.08
C MET A 215 -3.84 9.78 -22.03
N LEU A 216 -4.42 9.36 -23.15
CA LEU A 216 -5.80 8.88 -23.22
C LEU A 216 -5.85 7.45 -22.69
N SER A 217 -6.59 7.24 -21.60
CA SER A 217 -6.93 5.92 -21.11
C SER A 217 -8.31 5.55 -21.69
N PRO A 218 -8.40 4.52 -22.55
CA PRO A 218 -9.68 4.13 -23.10
C PRO A 218 -10.59 3.56 -22.02
N SER A 219 -11.90 3.65 -22.19
CA SER A 219 -12.86 2.94 -21.34
C SER A 219 -12.70 1.41 -21.50
N HIS A 220 -12.71 0.66 -20.38
CA HIS A 220 -12.62 -0.81 -20.39
C HIS A 220 -13.93 -1.45 -19.98
N SER A 221 -14.23 -2.62 -20.55
CA SER A 221 -15.39 -3.41 -20.15
C SER A 221 -15.25 -3.82 -18.68
N GLY A 222 -16.08 -3.26 -17.80
CA GLY A 222 -16.06 -3.53 -16.36
C GLY A 222 -15.71 -2.33 -15.49
N THR A 223 -15.45 -1.15 -16.05
CA THR A 223 -15.36 0.08 -15.24
C THR A 223 -16.72 0.39 -14.61
N THR A 224 -16.76 0.35 -13.28
CA THR A 224 -17.99 0.64 -12.50
C THR A 224 -18.22 2.14 -12.31
N ASP A 225 -17.26 2.98 -12.69
CA ASP A 225 -17.30 4.43 -12.56
C ASP A 225 -18.14 5.13 -13.65
N GLY A 226 -18.60 4.38 -14.67
CA GLY A 226 -19.43 4.89 -15.76
C GLY A 226 -18.72 5.89 -16.68
N SER A 227 -17.39 5.96 -16.63
CA SER A 227 -16.59 6.86 -17.46
C SER A 227 -16.42 6.33 -18.89
N GLY A 228 -16.46 7.26 -19.85
CA GLY A 228 -15.96 7.04 -21.21
C GLY A 228 -14.43 7.06 -21.20
N ASP A 229 -13.81 7.44 -22.30
CA ASP A 229 -12.36 7.64 -22.30
C ASP A 229 -11.96 8.75 -21.32
N THR A 230 -10.92 8.49 -20.54
CA THR A 230 -10.36 9.42 -19.54
C THR A 230 -8.96 9.87 -19.93
N ILE A 231 -8.45 10.90 -19.28
CA ILE A 231 -7.12 11.47 -19.53
C ILE A 231 -6.30 11.46 -18.25
N ILE A 232 -5.14 10.81 -18.30
CA ILE A 232 -4.11 10.82 -17.25
C ILE A 232 -3.04 11.81 -17.67
N THR A 233 -2.80 12.84 -16.85
CA THR A 233 -1.77 13.85 -17.08
C THR A 233 -0.80 13.88 -15.92
N TRP A 234 0.48 13.73 -16.24
CA TRP A 234 1.60 13.97 -15.34
C TRP A 234 2.24 15.31 -15.69
N THR A 235 2.46 16.17 -14.70
CA THR A 235 3.25 17.40 -14.84
C THR A 235 4.38 17.42 -13.82
N LEU A 236 5.54 17.90 -14.27
CA LEU A 236 6.76 17.99 -13.50
C LEU A 236 7.18 19.45 -13.43
N GLU A 237 7.36 19.96 -12.21
CA GLU A 237 7.80 21.33 -11.97
C GLU A 237 9.08 21.31 -11.14
N GLU A 238 10.18 21.86 -11.67
CA GLU A 238 11.42 21.98 -10.94
C GLU A 238 11.30 23.03 -9.83
N SER A 239 11.73 22.70 -8.61
CA SER A 239 11.78 23.62 -7.49
C SER A 239 12.94 23.29 -6.57
N GLY A 240 13.99 24.12 -6.60
CA GLY A 240 15.08 24.07 -5.62
C GLY A 240 15.85 22.73 -5.58
N GLY A 241 16.11 22.13 -6.74
CA GLY A 241 16.76 20.82 -6.85
C GLY A 241 15.85 19.61 -6.63
N LYS A 242 14.55 19.85 -6.42
CA LYS A 242 13.50 18.84 -6.34
C LYS A 242 12.55 18.95 -7.52
N THR A 243 11.76 17.90 -7.74
CA THR A 243 10.69 17.90 -8.73
C THR A 243 9.36 17.73 -8.04
N ARG A 244 8.44 18.66 -8.27
CA ARG A 244 7.03 18.48 -7.93
C ARG A 244 6.36 17.68 -9.02
N LEU A 245 5.97 16.45 -8.70
CA LEU A 245 5.20 15.60 -9.59
C LEU A 245 3.72 15.72 -9.26
N THR A 246 2.91 16.08 -10.25
CA THR A 246 1.45 16.12 -10.13
C THR A 246 0.82 15.16 -11.14
N ILE A 247 -0.09 14.30 -10.67
CA ILE A 247 -0.97 13.50 -11.51
C ILE A 247 -2.39 14.06 -11.46
N ILE A 248 -3.02 14.15 -12.61
CA ILE A 248 -4.44 14.42 -12.78
C ILE A 248 -5.06 13.29 -13.62
N HIS A 249 -6.08 12.62 -13.10
CA HIS A 249 -6.90 11.68 -13.88
C HIS A 249 -8.31 12.28 -14.04
N SER A 250 -8.67 12.62 -15.27
CA SER A 250 -9.87 13.41 -15.58
C SER A 250 -10.75 12.76 -16.63
N GLY A 251 -12.01 13.18 -16.69
CA GLY A 251 -13.02 12.60 -17.60
C GLY A 251 -14.17 11.90 -16.87
N PHE A 252 -14.16 11.94 -15.53
CA PHE A 252 -15.19 11.35 -14.69
C PHE A 252 -16.38 12.29 -14.52
N ALA A 253 -17.58 11.72 -14.41
CA ALA A 253 -18.72 12.48 -13.93
C ALA A 253 -18.48 12.95 -12.49
N PRO A 254 -18.99 14.12 -12.04
CA PRO A 254 -18.73 14.64 -10.71
C PRO A 254 -19.10 13.69 -9.54
N ASN A 255 -20.04 12.78 -9.77
CA ASN A 255 -20.52 11.78 -8.82
C ASN A 255 -20.01 10.35 -9.09
N ALA A 256 -19.12 10.15 -10.07
CA ALA A 256 -18.52 8.85 -10.32
C ALA A 256 -17.68 8.44 -9.11
N ASP A 257 -17.85 7.22 -8.61
CA ASP A 257 -17.01 6.67 -7.53
C ASP A 257 -15.61 6.37 -8.08
N THR A 258 -14.60 7.04 -7.51
CA THR A 258 -13.20 6.93 -7.93
C THR A 258 -12.29 6.52 -6.78
N GLU A 259 -12.85 6.05 -5.66
CA GLU A 259 -12.12 5.77 -4.43
C GLU A 259 -10.87 4.91 -4.66
N GLY A 260 -11.03 3.73 -5.28
CA GLY A 260 -9.92 2.83 -5.57
C GLY A 260 -8.86 3.45 -6.49
N LEU A 261 -9.28 4.24 -7.49
CA LEU A 261 -8.34 4.92 -8.38
C LEU A 261 -7.53 6.01 -7.65
N GLN A 262 -8.14 6.73 -6.70
CA GLN A 262 -7.40 7.72 -5.92
C GLN A 262 -6.30 7.05 -5.09
N TRP A 263 -6.60 5.90 -4.49
CA TRP A 263 -5.64 5.19 -3.66
C TRP A 263 -4.50 4.61 -4.50
N GLY A 264 -4.84 3.93 -5.60
CA GLY A 264 -3.85 3.41 -6.54
C GLY A 264 -2.93 4.50 -7.07
N TRP A 265 -3.47 5.64 -7.51
CA TRP A 265 -2.65 6.75 -8.00
C TRP A 265 -1.76 7.37 -6.94
N LEU A 266 -2.23 7.49 -5.69
CA LEU A 266 -1.38 7.96 -4.60
C LEU A 266 -0.22 6.99 -4.32
N ASN A 267 -0.48 5.67 -4.31
CA ASN A 267 0.54 4.63 -4.18
C ASN A 267 1.59 4.73 -5.29
N PHE A 268 1.12 4.70 -6.52
CA PHE A 268 1.96 4.75 -7.71
C PHE A 268 2.82 6.02 -7.77
N THR A 269 2.24 7.18 -7.48
CA THR A 269 3.00 8.44 -7.42
C THR A 269 4.07 8.39 -6.32
N ASN A 270 3.76 7.79 -5.18
CA ASN A 270 4.74 7.61 -4.10
C ASN A 270 5.84 6.58 -4.42
N TRP A 271 5.55 5.57 -5.23
CA TRP A 271 6.55 4.63 -5.75
C TRP A 271 7.45 5.25 -6.80
N VAL A 272 6.94 6.12 -7.68
CA VAL A 272 7.79 6.95 -8.56
C VAL A 272 8.76 7.77 -7.73
N ARG A 273 8.28 8.45 -6.68
CA ARG A 273 9.13 9.17 -5.73
C ARG A 273 10.23 8.28 -5.15
N SER A 274 9.85 7.06 -4.75
CA SER A 274 10.77 6.17 -4.06
C SER A 274 11.79 5.52 -5.00
N ILE A 275 11.40 5.19 -6.24
CA ILE A 275 12.36 4.78 -7.28
C ILE A 275 13.43 5.85 -7.50
N VAL A 276 13.02 7.12 -7.61
CA VAL A 276 13.96 8.22 -7.86
C VAL A 276 14.87 8.46 -6.66
N GLU A 277 14.33 8.41 -5.44
CA GLU A 277 15.07 8.78 -4.22
C GLU A 277 15.93 7.65 -3.62
N TYR A 278 15.64 6.39 -3.96
CA TYR A 278 16.38 5.21 -3.47
C TYR A 278 17.13 4.49 -4.61
N GLY A 279 16.81 4.77 -5.87
CA GLY A 279 17.47 4.17 -7.02
C GLY A 279 17.21 2.67 -7.17
N ASP A 280 18.20 1.92 -7.61
CA ASP A 280 18.10 0.49 -7.93
C ASP A 280 17.84 -0.40 -6.69
N GLU A 281 18.18 0.08 -5.50
CA GLU A 281 17.93 -0.63 -4.24
C GLU A 281 16.44 -0.67 -3.87
N TRP A 282 15.64 0.21 -4.47
CA TRP A 282 14.21 0.26 -4.21
C TRP A 282 13.50 -0.97 -4.77
N GLN A 283 12.77 -1.65 -3.90
CA GLN A 283 11.72 -2.60 -4.22
C GLN A 283 10.40 -2.14 -3.61
N PRO A 284 9.25 -2.43 -4.26
CA PRO A 284 7.94 -2.16 -3.68
C PRO A 284 7.71 -3.10 -2.47
N PRO A 285 6.82 -2.74 -1.54
CA PRO A 285 6.16 -3.77 -0.73
C PRO A 285 5.51 -4.79 -1.68
N VAL A 286 5.47 -6.06 -1.30
CA VAL A 286 4.97 -7.15 -2.13
C VAL A 286 3.83 -7.88 -1.44
N THR A 287 2.84 -8.27 -2.23
CA THR A 287 1.67 -9.03 -1.79
C THR A 287 1.79 -10.49 -2.24
N LYS A 288 1.18 -11.40 -1.49
CA LYS A 288 1.00 -12.78 -1.96
C LYS A 288 -0.08 -12.80 -3.04
N LEU A 289 0.30 -13.21 -4.25
CA LEU A 289 -0.63 -13.27 -5.37
C LEU A 289 -1.68 -14.36 -5.16
N ARG A 290 -2.86 -14.08 -5.70
CA ARG A 290 -4.00 -14.98 -5.75
C ARG A 290 -4.20 -15.45 -7.17
N ASP A 291 -4.64 -16.70 -7.32
CA ASP A 291 -4.98 -17.27 -8.62
C ASP A 291 -5.93 -16.35 -9.39
N GLY A 292 -5.53 -15.96 -10.61
CA GLY A 292 -6.35 -15.18 -11.54
C GLY A 292 -6.23 -13.65 -11.42
N LEU A 293 -5.44 -13.09 -10.49
CA LEU A 293 -5.29 -11.63 -10.33
C LEU A 293 -3.88 -11.09 -10.62
N GLU A 294 -2.96 -11.93 -11.06
CA GLU A 294 -1.54 -11.57 -11.25
C GLU A 294 -1.32 -10.47 -12.30
N SER A 295 -2.26 -10.30 -13.23
CA SER A 295 -2.10 -9.46 -14.42
C SER A 295 -2.20 -7.96 -14.20
N TYR A 296 -2.41 -7.49 -12.96
CA TYR A 296 -2.55 -6.05 -12.66
C TYR A 296 -1.44 -5.52 -11.73
N TYR A 297 -0.42 -6.33 -11.47
CA TYR A 297 0.69 -5.97 -10.59
C TYR A 297 1.95 -5.62 -11.38
N ALA A 298 2.79 -4.78 -10.79
CA ALA A 298 4.14 -4.58 -11.29
C ALA A 298 4.88 -5.93 -11.42
N ALA A 299 5.66 -6.10 -12.49
CA ALA A 299 6.44 -7.32 -12.71
C ALA A 299 7.34 -7.67 -11.51
N ALA A 300 7.81 -6.66 -10.77
CA ALA A 300 8.57 -6.83 -9.54
C ALA A 300 7.81 -7.64 -8.45
N ILE A 301 6.49 -7.48 -8.34
CA ILE A 301 5.67 -8.24 -7.37
C ILE A 301 5.61 -9.71 -7.77
N SER A 302 5.39 -10.00 -9.06
CA SER A 302 5.38 -11.37 -9.58
C SER A 302 6.76 -12.03 -9.43
N ALA A 303 7.84 -11.30 -9.65
CA ALA A 303 9.21 -11.80 -9.46
C ALA A 303 9.54 -12.13 -8.00
N ALA A 304 8.90 -11.46 -7.04
CA ALA A 304 9.17 -11.61 -5.62
C ALA A 304 8.44 -12.79 -4.95
N GLN A 305 7.52 -13.49 -5.64
CA GLN A 305 6.64 -14.49 -5.01
C GLN A 305 7.40 -15.62 -4.28
N ALA A 306 8.55 -16.06 -4.81
CA ALA A 306 9.38 -17.11 -4.20
C ALA A 306 10.07 -16.67 -2.89
N THR A 307 10.10 -15.37 -2.60
CA THR A 307 10.76 -14.78 -1.42
C THR A 307 9.78 -14.36 -0.31
N ILE A 308 8.48 -14.58 -0.51
CA ILE A 308 7.46 -14.26 0.48
C ILE A 308 7.57 -15.20 1.69
N LEU A 309 7.67 -14.61 2.88
CA LEU A 309 7.80 -15.33 4.14
C LEU A 309 6.45 -15.83 4.62
N MET A 310 6.25 -17.15 4.61
CA MET A 310 5.05 -17.76 5.19
C MET A 310 5.15 -17.78 6.72
N ILE A 311 4.26 -17.05 7.39
CA ILE A 311 4.10 -17.13 8.85
C ILE A 311 3.14 -18.27 9.16
N GLU A 312 3.59 -19.29 9.86
CA GLU A 312 2.71 -20.34 10.39
C GLU A 312 1.81 -19.77 11.49
N GLU A 313 0.54 -20.16 11.49
CA GLU A 313 -0.33 -19.97 12.65
C GLU A 313 0.14 -20.93 13.74
N THR A 314 0.75 -20.41 14.80
CA THR A 314 0.90 -21.19 16.03
C THR A 314 -0.50 -21.47 16.56
N SER A 315 -1.00 -22.69 16.30
CA SER A 315 -2.26 -23.19 16.85
C SER A 315 -2.16 -23.15 18.38
N ASN A 316 -2.91 -22.23 18.99
CA ASN A 316 -3.14 -22.22 20.43
C ASN A 316 -4.10 -23.37 20.75
N GLN A 317 -3.59 -24.59 20.89
CA GLN A 317 -4.32 -25.62 21.63
C GLN A 317 -4.04 -25.42 23.13
N PRO A 318 -5.07 -25.17 23.97
CA PRO A 318 -4.87 -25.14 25.40
C PRO A 318 -4.43 -26.53 25.88
N ASP A 319 -3.30 -26.56 26.56
CA ASP A 319 -2.75 -27.74 27.22
C ASP A 319 -3.75 -28.20 28.29
N VAL A 320 -4.58 -29.19 27.96
CA VAL A 320 -5.47 -29.82 28.93
C VAL A 320 -4.60 -30.68 29.84
N GLN A 321 -4.14 -30.07 30.93
CA GLN A 321 -3.59 -30.78 32.08
C GLN A 321 -4.60 -31.84 32.51
N LYS A 322 -4.28 -33.11 32.26
CA LYS A 322 -4.96 -34.23 32.88
C LYS A 322 -4.64 -34.20 34.38
N GLU A 323 -5.61 -33.79 35.19
CA GLU A 323 -5.60 -34.06 36.62
C GLU A 323 -5.48 -35.58 36.87
N PRO A 324 -4.60 -36.02 37.78
CA PRO A 324 -4.57 -37.40 38.19
C PRO A 324 -5.78 -37.67 39.10
N ARG A 325 -6.67 -38.58 38.67
CA ARG A 325 -7.68 -39.14 39.57
C ARG A 325 -6.99 -39.89 40.69
N SER A 326 -7.10 -39.35 41.90
CA SER A 326 -6.92 -40.03 43.17
C SER A 326 -7.82 -41.27 43.24
N ALA A 327 -7.22 -42.44 43.41
CA ALA A 327 -7.91 -43.63 43.87
C ALA A 327 -7.70 -43.73 45.39
N GLU A 328 -8.77 -43.53 46.16
CA GLU A 328 -8.84 -43.95 47.55
C GLU A 328 -9.97 -44.98 47.69
N ASN A 329 -9.55 -46.16 48.17
CA ASN A 329 -10.23 -47.20 48.95
C ASN A 329 -11.65 -47.66 48.61
#